data_AF-A0A3N5KZE0-F1
#
_entry.id   AF-A0A3N5KZE0-F1
#
_cell.length_a   1.000
_cell.length_b   1.000
_cell.length_c   1.000
_cell.angle_alpha   90.00
_cell.angle_beta   90.00
_cell.angle_gamma   90.00
#
_symmetry.space_group_name_H-M   'P 1'
#
loop_
_entity.id
_entity.type
_entity.pdbx_description
1 polymer ?
#
loop_
_entity_poly.entity_id
_entity_poly.type
_entity_poly.pdbx_seq_one_letter_code
_entity_poly.pdbx_strand_id
1 'polypeptide(L)' 'MLKKNVKATQADVFGPFIRAGKDDKWHWEKRCSHYPQIDNPEVRFCSYSPDMEELCEECMNLQEKE' A
#
# COMPACT_ATOMS: atom_id res chain seq x y z
N MET A 1 6.67 -33.88 13.69
CA MET A 1 6.99 -32.59 14.34
C MET A 1 7.37 -31.59 13.26
N LEU A 2 6.58 -30.54 13.04
CA LEU A 2 7.00 -29.33 12.33
C LEU A 2 6.02 -28.23 12.72
N LYS A 3 6.35 -27.54 13.82
CA LYS A 3 5.68 -26.31 14.23
C LYS A 3 6.17 -25.20 13.29
N LYS A 4 5.28 -24.67 12.45
CA LYS A 4 5.44 -23.34 11.86
C LYS A 4 4.17 -22.54 12.12
N ASN A 5 3.95 -22.23 13.40
CA ASN A 5 3.13 -21.08 13.78
C ASN A 5 3.96 -19.83 13.46
N VAL A 6 4.02 -19.44 12.18
CA VAL A 6 4.39 -18.07 11.85
C VAL A 6 3.13 -17.27 12.10
N LYS A 7 2.96 -16.81 13.34
CA LYS A 7 2.03 -15.72 13.60
C LYS A 7 2.57 -14.55 12.78
N ALA A 8 1.92 -14.25 11.66
CA ALA A 8 2.13 -13.01 10.95
C ALA A 8 1.90 -11.90 11.98
N THR A 9 2.98 -11.28 12.45
CA THR A 9 2.90 -10.06 13.23
C THR A 9 2.27 -9.00 12.32
N GLN A 10 1.45 -8.11 12.88
CA GLN A 10 0.80 -6.99 12.19
C GLN A 10 1.77 -6.06 11.40
N ALA A 11 3.08 -6.33 11.43
CA ALA A 11 4.14 -5.56 10.82
C ALA A 11 4.65 -6.08 9.46
N ASP A 12 4.18 -7.23 8.93
CA ASP A 12 4.94 -7.92 7.86
C ASP A 12 4.38 -7.88 6.44
N VAL A 13 3.30 -7.15 6.14
CA VAL A 13 2.95 -6.84 4.74
C VAL A 13 2.25 -5.49 4.67
N PHE A 14 3.01 -4.40 4.51
CA PHE A 14 2.39 -3.23 3.89
C PHE A 14 2.19 -3.58 2.41
N GLY A 15 0.93 -3.51 1.97
CA GLY A 15 0.43 -4.19 0.77
C GLY A 15 1.07 -3.74 -0.55
N PRO A 16 0.49 -4.13 -1.70
CA PRO A 16 0.88 -3.56 -2.96
C PRO A 16 0.54 -2.07 -2.96
N PHE A 17 1.56 -1.21 -2.88
CA PHE A 17 1.44 0.20 -3.23
C PHE A 17 1.43 0.30 -4.75
N ILE A 18 0.43 0.98 -5.27
CA ILE A 18 0.18 1.08 -6.70
C ILE A 18 0.24 2.54 -7.12
N ARG A 19 0.88 2.84 -8.25
CA ARG A 19 0.83 4.17 -8.89
C ARG A 19 0.64 4.04 -10.40
N ALA A 20 0.04 5.06 -11.02
CA ALA A 20 -0.21 5.06 -12.45
C ALA A 20 1.09 5.27 -13.27
N GLY A 21 1.99 6.11 -12.78
CA GLY A 21 3.31 6.32 -13.35
C GLY A 21 4.30 6.89 -12.34
N LYS A 22 5.52 7.22 -12.81
CA LYS A 22 6.62 7.67 -11.94
C LYS A 22 6.34 8.98 -11.21
N ASP A 23 5.50 9.83 -11.79
CA ASP A 23 5.15 11.16 -11.25
C ASP A 23 3.87 11.15 -10.40
N ASP A 24 3.20 10.00 -10.31
CA ASP A 24 1.98 9.82 -9.50
C ASP A 24 2.31 9.43 -8.06
N LYS A 25 1.35 9.72 -7.18
CA LYS A 25 1.38 9.27 -5.79
C LYS A 25 1.14 7.77 -5.68
N TRP A 26 1.57 7.18 -4.57
CA TRP A 26 1.28 5.81 -4.22
C TRP A 26 -0.12 5.67 -3.62
N HIS A 27 -0.77 4.56 -3.95
CA HIS A 27 -2.10 4.19 -3.46
C HIS A 27 -2.05 2.77 -2.89
N TRP A 28 -2.47 2.61 -1.64
CA TRP A 28 -2.47 1.32 -0.96
C TRP A 28 -3.86 0.66 -0.92
N GLU A 29 -4.91 1.47 -0.91
CA GLU A 29 -6.28 1.02 -0.71
C GLU A 29 -7.12 1.18 -1.99
N LYS A 30 -7.70 0.08 -2.49
CA LYS A 30 -8.64 0.07 -3.64
C LYS A 30 -9.90 0.90 -3.44
N ARG A 31 -10.22 1.27 -2.19
CA ARG A 31 -11.34 2.16 -1.85
C ARG A 31 -11.01 3.64 -2.06
N CYS A 32 -9.74 3.99 -2.25
CA CYS A 32 -9.35 5.34 -2.64
C CYS A 32 -10.03 5.72 -3.96
N SER A 33 -10.72 6.87 -3.99
CA SER A 33 -11.34 7.42 -5.19
C SER A 33 -10.33 7.69 -6.31
N HIS A 34 -9.08 7.94 -5.95
CA HIS A 34 -7.97 8.14 -6.87
C HIS A 34 -7.18 6.85 -7.17
N TYR A 35 -7.68 5.67 -6.79
CA TYR A 35 -6.96 4.43 -7.03
C TYR A 35 -6.74 4.19 -8.53
N PRO A 36 -5.50 3.97 -8.99
CA PRO A 36 -5.19 3.82 -10.41
C PRO A 36 -6.01 2.71 -11.09
N GLN A 37 -6.76 3.07 -12.13
CA GLN A 37 -7.50 2.14 -13.00
C GLN A 37 -6.81 2.05 -14.36
N ILE A 38 -5.53 1.67 -14.38
CA ILE A 38 -4.75 1.52 -15.61
C ILE A 38 -4.38 0.06 -15.85
N ASP A 39 -4.15 -0.31 -17.12
CA ASP A 39 -3.87 -1.71 -17.49
C ASP A 39 -2.54 -2.24 -16.91
N ASN A 40 -1.54 -1.39 -16.73
CA ASN A 40 -0.21 -1.77 -16.23
C ASN A 40 0.32 -0.78 -15.20
N PRO A 41 -0.17 -0.80 -13.95
CA PRO A 41 0.34 0.07 -12.93
C PRO A 41 1.66 -0.41 -12.36
N GLU A 42 2.44 0.54 -11.84
CA GLU A 42 3.63 0.20 -11.06
C GLU A 42 3.18 -0.30 -9.70
N VAL A 43 3.65 -1.50 -9.31
CA VAL A 43 3.34 -2.11 -8.03
C VAL A 43 4.63 -2.25 -7.22
N ARG A 44 4.60 -1.75 -5.99
CA ARG A 44 5.68 -1.86 -5.02
C ARG A 44 5.18 -2.58 -3.78
N PHE A 45 5.87 -3.65 -3.40
CA PHE A 45 5.65 -4.33 -2.12
C PHE A 45 6.74 -3.89 -1.16
N CYS A 46 6.36 -3.24 -0.06
CA CYS A 46 7.30 -2.78 0.95
C CYS A 46 6.89 -3.33 2.31
N SER A 47 7.86 -3.62 3.16
CA SER A 47 7.62 -3.89 4.59
C SER A 47 7.40 -2.61 5.39
N TYR A 48 7.25 -1.47 4.71
CA TYR A 48 7.04 -0.15 5.27
C TYR A 48 6.08 0.64 4.37
N SER A 49 5.27 1.51 4.98
CA SER A 49 4.49 2.50 4.24
C SER A 49 5.43 3.51 3.57
N PRO A 50 5.23 3.89 2.30
CA PRO A 50 5.86 5.06 1.72
C PRO A 50 5.66 6.27 2.64
N ASP A 51 6.56 7.24 2.55
CA ASP A 51 6.41 8.48 3.29
C ASP A 51 5.07 9.14 2.94
N MET A 52 4.49 9.87 3.90
CA MET A 52 3.20 10.54 3.69
C MET A 52 3.23 11.47 2.47
N GLU A 53 4.38 12.08 2.17
CA GLU A 53 4.53 12.92 0.98
C GLU A 53 4.45 12.13 -0.34
N GLU A 54 4.73 10.83 -0.36
CA GLU A 54 4.64 10.00 -1.55
C GLU A 54 3.26 9.34 -1.73
N LEU A 55 2.44 9.28 -0.67
CA LEU A 55 1.09 8.73 -0.70
C LEU A 55 0.08 9.75 -1.22
N CYS A 56 -1.04 9.25 -1.75
CA CYS A 56 -2.16 10.13 -2.04
C CYS A 56 -2.82 10.57 -0.73
N GLU A 57 -3.35 11.79 -0.70
CA GLU A 57 -3.95 12.40 0.50
C GLU A 57 -5.11 11.56 1.07
N GLU A 58 -5.94 10.97 0.21
CA GLU A 58 -7.04 10.11 0.64
C GLU A 58 -6.52 8.81 1.28
N CYS A 59 -5.44 8.25 0.72
CA CYS A 59 -4.78 7.06 1.27
C CYS A 59 -4.14 7.35 2.64
N MET A 60 -3.56 8.53 2.83
CA MET A 60 -3.06 8.97 4.14
C MET A 60 -4.19 9.08 5.16
N ASN A 61 -5.28 9.75 4.80
CA ASN A 61 -6.44 9.94 5.68
C ASN A 61 -7.16 8.62 6.05
N LEU A 62 -7.07 7.60 5.18
CA LEU A 62 -7.59 6.26 5.47
C LEU A 62 -6.73 5.54 6.51
N GLN A 63 -5.41 5.72 6.46
CA GLN A 63 -4.47 5.11 7.41
C GLN A 63 -4.63 5.65 8.83
N GLU A 64 -4.98 6.93 8.99
CA GLU A 64 -5.20 7.55 10.32
C GLU A 64 -6.50 7.10 11.01
N LYS A 65 -7.39 6.39 10.29
CA LYS A 65 -8.71 5.97 10.80
C LYS A 65 -8.79 4.51 11.24
N GLU A 66 -7.76 3.69 11.01
CA GLU A 66 -7.65 2.29 11.46
C GLU A 66 -6.80 2.14 12.72
#